data_AF-D8SVG3-F1
#
_entry.id   AF-D8SVG3-F1
#
_cell.length_a   1.000
_cell.length_b   1.000
_cell.length_c   1.000
_cell.angle_alpha   90.00
_cell.angle_beta   90.00
_cell.angle_gamma   90.00
#
_symmetry.space_group_name_H-M   'P 1'
#
loop_
_entity.id
_entity.type
_entity.pdbx_description
1 polymer ?
#
loop_
_entity_poly.entity_id
_entity_poly.type
_entity_poly.pdbx_seq_one_letter_code
_entity_poly.pdbx_strand_id
1 'polypeptide(L)'
;RHQVSSDFQNACSLLTVENNSSREARIREEVISPFRSLRLFLYPALMASATIAALTALPRLIAALANSPNATVENNASLGQVLEGLGIDVAAIVVFALLYRSDTKARDLQLAKLSREESLASLRVELGNKRVATLEQMRGSARFVIIAGPKSHVDQALELSLPFQEQLLERGVTLVPFVTPPAASTEESQSSSFQAQKSQAKDDDSAAAARRWIVLPIYTSEWTKWLSEQKKIANIPEDKPVYLSLRMDGRVRGSGVGFPPWSALVAQLPPVSGMWRGALDGMDGRV
;
A
#
# COMPACT_ATOMS: atom_id res chain seq x y z
N ARG A 1 37.32 -1.99 -18.69
CA ARG A 1 37.55 -2.37 -17.27
C ARG A 1 36.92 -1.38 -16.28
N HIS A 2 36.86 -0.08 -16.56
CA HIS A 2 36.26 0.91 -15.64
C HIS A 2 34.72 0.85 -15.56
N GLN A 3 34.00 0.57 -16.66
CA GLN A 3 32.53 0.50 -16.67
C GLN A 3 31.94 -0.61 -15.78
N VAL A 4 32.59 -1.78 -15.75
CA VAL A 4 32.11 -2.94 -14.98
C VAL A 4 32.21 -2.67 -13.47
N SER A 5 33.18 -1.86 -13.04
CA SER A 5 33.37 -1.55 -11.61
C SER A 5 32.32 -0.59 -11.07
N SER A 6 31.80 0.34 -11.89
CA SER A 6 30.73 1.25 -11.47
C SER A 6 29.38 0.55 -11.38
N ASP A 7 29.10 -0.38 -12.30
CA ASP A 7 27.84 -1.13 -12.31
C ASP A 7 27.73 -2.06 -11.10
N PHE A 8 28.84 -2.66 -10.67
CA PHE A 8 28.90 -3.48 -9.45
C PHE A 8 28.73 -2.64 -8.16
N GLN A 9 29.30 -1.43 -8.10
CA GLN A 9 29.12 -0.53 -6.95
C GLN A 9 27.69 0.00 -6.85
N ASN A 10 27.04 0.27 -7.99
CA ASN A 10 25.64 0.68 -8.05
C ASN A 10 24.68 -0.46 -7.68
N ALA A 11 24.95 -1.69 -8.15
CA ALA A 11 24.16 -2.86 -7.76
C ALA A 11 24.30 -3.18 -6.26
N CYS A 12 25.52 -3.10 -5.71
CA CYS A 12 25.76 -3.35 -4.29
C CYS A 12 25.11 -2.28 -3.39
N SER A 13 25.14 -1.01 -3.80
CA SER A 13 24.47 0.07 -3.06
C SER A 13 22.94 -0.02 -3.12
N LEU A 14 22.36 -0.38 -4.27
CA LEU A 14 20.92 -0.64 -4.38
C LEU A 14 20.46 -1.81 -3.48
N LEU A 15 21.19 -2.93 -3.50
CA LEU A 15 20.90 -4.08 -2.63
C LEU A 15 21.06 -3.75 -1.14
N THR A 16 21.96 -2.82 -0.80
CA THR A 16 22.16 -2.37 0.58
C THR A 16 21.04 -1.42 1.03
N VAL A 17 20.56 -0.56 0.14
CA VAL A 17 19.44 0.36 0.39
C VAL A 17 18.11 -0.39 0.51
N GLU A 18 17.84 -1.36 -0.37
CA GLU A 18 16.66 -2.24 -0.26
C GLU A 18 16.67 -3.06 1.04
N ASN A 19 17.83 -3.56 1.46
CA ASN A 19 17.96 -4.28 2.73
C ASN A 19 17.78 -3.36 3.95
N ASN A 20 18.15 -2.09 3.87
CA ASN A 20 17.96 -1.16 4.98
C ASN A 20 16.51 -0.67 5.07
N SER A 21 15.85 -0.38 3.95
CA SER A 21 14.44 0.05 3.95
C SER A 21 13.51 -1.06 4.46
N SER A 22 13.76 -2.30 4.05
CA SER A 22 13.01 -3.48 4.53
C SER A 22 13.25 -3.76 6.02
N ARG A 23 14.48 -3.57 6.52
CA ARG A 23 14.78 -3.67 7.97
C ARG A 23 14.13 -2.55 8.77
N GLU A 24 14.18 -1.31 8.32
CA GLU A 24 13.51 -0.19 9.00
C GLU A 24 11.98 -0.35 9.00
N ALA A 25 11.41 -0.84 7.89
CA ALA A 25 9.98 -1.14 7.80
C ALA A 25 9.60 -2.25 8.80
N ARG A 26 10.42 -3.30 8.92
CA ARG A 26 10.25 -4.36 9.90
C ARG A 26 10.36 -3.86 11.34
N ILE A 27 11.34 -3.00 11.65
CA ILE A 27 11.49 -2.40 12.97
C ILE A 27 10.27 -1.52 13.32
N ARG A 28 9.75 -0.74 12.35
CA ARG A 28 8.50 0.02 12.56
C ARG A 28 7.29 -0.89 12.73
N GLU A 29 7.22 -2.00 12.01
CA GLU A 29 6.15 -3.00 12.18
C GLU A 29 6.22 -3.68 13.56
N GLU A 30 7.42 -3.98 14.07
CA GLU A 30 7.64 -4.54 15.41
C GLU A 30 7.23 -3.54 16.50
N VAL A 31 7.48 -2.25 16.29
CA VAL A 31 7.03 -1.18 17.21
C VAL A 31 5.50 -1.07 17.23
N ILE A 32 4.83 -1.24 16.08
CA ILE A 32 3.37 -1.12 15.97
C ILE A 32 2.65 -2.40 16.43
N SER A 33 3.25 -3.58 16.21
CA SER A 33 2.69 -4.88 16.56
C SER A 33 3.74 -5.79 17.21
N PRO A 34 3.96 -5.63 18.53
CA PRO A 34 5.05 -6.33 19.21
C PRO A 34 4.94 -7.84 19.03
N PHE A 35 6.07 -8.44 18.67
CA PHE A 35 6.28 -9.89 18.53
C PHE A 35 5.27 -10.62 17.64
N ARG A 36 4.62 -9.95 16.67
CA ARG A 36 3.61 -10.60 15.81
C ARG A 36 4.14 -11.85 15.12
N SER A 37 5.37 -11.81 14.58
CA SER A 37 6.00 -12.96 13.93
C SER A 37 6.18 -14.15 14.89
N LEU A 38 6.55 -13.86 16.15
CA LEU A 38 6.67 -14.88 17.19
C LEU A 38 5.29 -15.46 17.54
N ARG A 39 4.26 -14.62 17.73
CA ARG A 39 2.89 -15.07 18.03
C ARG A 39 2.30 -15.95 16.93
N LEU A 40 2.44 -15.53 15.68
CA LEU A 40 1.99 -16.30 14.51
C LEU A 40 2.76 -17.61 14.30
N PHE A 41 3.98 -17.72 14.83
CA PHE A 41 4.72 -18.99 14.86
C PHE A 41 4.30 -19.88 16.05
N LEU A 42 4.10 -19.28 17.23
CA LEU A 42 3.75 -20.01 18.46
C LEU A 42 2.34 -20.59 18.42
N TYR A 43 1.32 -19.86 17.94
CA TYR A 43 -0.05 -20.39 17.94
C TYR A 43 -0.19 -21.72 17.17
N PRO A 44 0.25 -21.85 15.90
CA PRO A 44 0.15 -23.13 15.20
C PRO A 44 1.06 -24.20 15.80
N ALA A 45 2.23 -23.84 16.36
CA ALA A 45 3.09 -24.79 17.04
C ALA A 45 2.44 -25.37 18.32
N LEU A 46 1.80 -24.52 19.12
CA LEU A 46 1.06 -24.93 20.32
C LEU A 46 -0.20 -25.73 19.96
N MET A 47 -0.92 -25.34 18.90
CA MET A 47 -2.00 -26.16 18.35
C MET A 47 -1.53 -27.53 17.90
N ALA A 48 -0.40 -27.62 17.19
CA ALA A 48 0.16 -28.89 16.75
C ALA A 48 0.55 -29.76 17.95
N SER A 49 1.20 -29.17 18.96
CA SER A 49 1.53 -29.85 20.22
C SER A 49 0.28 -30.38 20.93
N ALA A 50 -0.76 -29.56 21.09
CA ALA A 50 -2.02 -29.96 21.72
C ALA A 50 -2.77 -31.02 20.89
N THR A 51 -2.67 -30.96 19.55
CA THR A 51 -3.26 -31.98 18.67
C THR A 51 -2.56 -33.34 18.85
N ILE A 52 -1.23 -33.34 18.94
CA ILE A 52 -0.45 -34.56 19.22
C ILE A 52 -0.82 -35.10 20.60
N ALA A 53 -0.90 -34.24 21.62
CA ALA A 53 -1.28 -34.64 22.97
C ALA A 53 -2.70 -35.25 23.00
N ALA A 54 -3.69 -34.60 22.39
CA ALA A 54 -5.05 -35.10 22.26
C ALA A 54 -5.12 -36.45 21.52
N LEU A 55 -4.35 -36.61 20.43
CA LEU A 55 -4.28 -37.85 19.67
C LEU A 55 -3.68 -38.99 20.49
N THR A 56 -2.68 -38.72 21.33
CA THR A 56 -2.10 -39.73 22.24
C THR A 56 -3.01 -40.05 23.43
N ALA A 57 -3.86 -39.10 23.87
CA ALA A 57 -4.83 -39.31 24.94
C ALA A 57 -6.04 -40.14 24.48
N LEU A 58 -6.38 -40.11 23.18
CA LEU A 58 -7.55 -40.79 22.63
C LEU A 58 -7.53 -42.33 22.80
N PRO A 59 -6.44 -43.06 22.47
CA PRO A 59 -6.35 -44.49 22.76
C PRO A 59 -6.47 -44.83 24.26
N ARG A 60 -5.92 -43.96 25.13
CA ARG A 60 -5.98 -44.13 26.59
C ARG A 60 -7.41 -43.96 27.10
N LEU A 61 -8.16 -43.01 26.54
CA LEU A 61 -9.58 -42.82 26.86
C LEU A 61 -10.42 -44.03 26.43
N ILE A 62 -10.20 -44.57 25.22
CA ILE A 62 -10.89 -45.77 24.73
C ILE A 62 -10.61 -46.97 25.64
N ALA A 63 -9.34 -47.18 26.02
CA ALA A 63 -8.94 -48.25 26.93
C ALA A 63 -9.57 -48.11 28.33
N ALA A 64 -9.66 -46.89 28.86
CA ALA A 64 -10.29 -46.59 30.14
C ALA A 64 -11.81 -46.85 30.12
N LEU A 65 -12.49 -46.54 29.01
CA LEU A 65 -13.93 -46.79 28.84
C LEU A 65 -14.26 -48.29 28.64
N ALA A 66 -13.32 -49.06 28.10
CA ALA A 66 -13.50 -50.49 27.83
C ALA A 66 -13.30 -51.40 29.06
N ASN A 67 -13.04 -50.86 30.26
CA ASN A 67 -12.83 -51.62 31.51
C ASN A 67 -11.85 -52.80 31.38
N SER A 68 -10.73 -52.59 30.67
CA SER A 68 -9.74 -53.66 30.42
C SER A 68 -8.98 -54.06 31.71
N PRO A 69 -8.98 -55.35 32.11
CA PRO A 69 -8.32 -55.82 33.34
C PRO A 69 -6.79 -55.69 33.37
N ASN A 70 -6.16 -55.59 32.19
CA ASN A 70 -4.72 -55.38 32.00
C ASN A 70 -4.38 -53.96 31.58
N ALA A 71 -5.33 -53.03 31.62
CA ALA A 71 -5.03 -51.60 31.52
C ALA A 71 -4.50 -51.11 32.87
N THR A 72 -3.42 -51.71 33.36
CA THR A 72 -2.43 -50.95 34.12
C THR A 72 -1.89 -49.92 33.15
N VAL A 73 -2.63 -48.81 33.02
CA VAL A 73 -2.08 -47.54 32.57
C VAL A 73 -0.83 -47.36 33.40
N GLU A 74 0.31 -47.17 32.75
CA GLU A 74 1.66 -47.20 33.35
C GLU A 74 1.86 -46.22 34.53
N ASN A 75 0.85 -45.40 34.83
CA ASN A 75 0.70 -44.58 36.02
C ASN A 75 -0.81 -44.57 36.37
N ASN A 76 -1.21 -44.66 37.64
CA ASN A 76 -2.60 -44.65 38.17
C ASN A 76 -3.46 -43.43 37.71
N ALA A 77 -3.70 -43.26 36.41
CA ALA A 77 -4.46 -42.15 35.86
C ALA A 77 -5.95 -42.52 35.88
N SER A 78 -6.71 -41.88 36.77
CA SER A 78 -8.16 -42.05 36.82
C SER A 78 -8.81 -41.54 35.52
N LEU A 79 -9.98 -42.08 35.15
CA LEU A 79 -10.74 -41.64 33.96
C LEU A 79 -10.93 -40.10 33.95
N GLY A 80 -11.11 -39.49 35.13
CA GLY A 80 -11.18 -38.05 35.30
C GLY A 80 -9.92 -37.30 34.85
N GLN A 81 -8.73 -37.80 35.16
CA GLN A 81 -7.46 -37.17 34.77
C GLN A 81 -7.19 -37.24 33.26
N VAL A 82 -7.57 -38.35 32.61
CA VAL A 82 -7.45 -38.49 31.14
C VAL A 82 -8.43 -37.56 30.44
N LEU A 83 -9.66 -37.44 30.96
CA LEU A 83 -10.68 -36.55 30.43
C LEU A 83 -10.33 -35.07 30.63
N GLU A 84 -9.78 -34.71 31.79
CA GLU A 84 -9.31 -33.36 32.09
C GLU A 84 -8.18 -32.94 31.14
N GLY A 85 -7.16 -33.80 30.95
CA GLY A 85 -6.07 -33.56 30.01
C GLY A 85 -6.55 -33.38 28.56
N LEU A 86 -7.43 -34.26 28.08
CA LEU A 86 -8.03 -34.13 26.75
C LEU A 86 -8.87 -32.85 26.62
N GLY A 87 -9.61 -32.48 27.68
CA GLY A 87 -10.36 -31.24 27.73
C GLY A 87 -9.47 -30.00 27.60
N ILE A 88 -8.32 -29.99 28.29
CA ILE A 88 -7.31 -28.93 28.19
C ILE A 88 -6.74 -28.84 26.78
N ASP A 89 -6.36 -29.97 26.16
CA ASP A 89 -5.80 -29.98 24.81
C ASP A 89 -6.82 -29.44 23.79
N VAL A 90 -8.08 -29.88 23.87
CA VAL A 90 -9.16 -29.38 23.00
C VAL A 90 -9.40 -27.90 23.21
N ALA A 91 -9.45 -27.44 24.47
CA ALA A 91 -9.60 -26.02 24.79
C ALA A 91 -8.43 -25.19 24.25
N ALA A 92 -7.20 -25.68 24.39
CA ALA A 92 -6.00 -25.04 23.86
C ALA A 92 -6.05 -24.92 22.33
N ILE A 93 -6.43 -26.00 21.62
CA ILE A 93 -6.62 -25.98 20.16
C ILE A 93 -7.62 -24.90 19.76
N VAL A 94 -8.79 -24.84 20.42
CA VAL A 94 -9.82 -23.83 20.11
C VAL A 94 -9.31 -22.41 20.36
N VAL A 95 -8.70 -22.15 21.51
CA VAL A 95 -8.19 -20.82 21.87
C VAL A 95 -7.12 -20.36 20.90
N PHE A 96 -6.12 -21.20 20.61
CA PHE A 96 -5.05 -20.84 19.69
C PHE A 96 -5.54 -20.72 18.24
N ALA A 97 -6.54 -21.49 17.82
CA ALA A 97 -7.16 -21.32 16.51
C ALA A 97 -7.83 -19.95 16.35
N LEU A 98 -8.57 -19.50 17.38
CA LEU A 98 -9.21 -18.19 17.39
C LEU A 98 -8.18 -17.05 17.38
N LEU A 99 -7.14 -17.16 18.22
CA LEU A 99 -6.04 -16.20 18.26
C LEU A 99 -5.31 -16.12 16.91
N TYR A 100 -4.96 -17.27 16.32
CA TYR A 100 -4.32 -17.34 15.01
C TYR A 100 -5.18 -16.71 13.91
N ARG A 101 -6.49 -16.98 13.89
CA ARG A 101 -7.42 -16.38 12.93
C ARG A 101 -7.51 -14.86 13.08
N SER A 102 -7.51 -14.35 14.31
CA SER A 102 -7.57 -12.91 14.56
C SER A 102 -6.31 -12.18 14.12
N ASP A 103 -5.13 -12.71 14.45
CA ASP A 103 -3.84 -12.10 14.10
C ASP A 103 -3.54 -12.22 12.59
N THR A 104 -3.91 -13.34 11.94
CA THR A 104 -3.76 -13.49 10.48
C THR A 104 -4.65 -12.48 9.74
N LYS A 105 -5.91 -12.32 10.15
CA LYS A 105 -6.79 -11.30 9.57
C LYS A 105 -6.21 -9.88 9.73
N ALA A 106 -5.64 -9.56 10.89
CA ALA A 106 -5.00 -8.26 11.11
C ALA A 106 -3.76 -8.07 10.22
N ARG A 107 -2.93 -9.10 10.06
CA ARG A 107 -1.77 -9.09 9.17
C ARG A 107 -2.18 -8.88 7.71
N ASP A 108 -3.16 -9.64 7.23
CA ASP A 108 -3.60 -9.59 5.83
C ASP A 108 -4.20 -8.23 5.49
N LEU A 109 -4.93 -7.60 6.42
CA LEU A 109 -5.40 -6.22 6.26
C LEU A 109 -4.25 -5.21 6.16
N GLN A 110 -3.16 -5.40 6.89
CA GLN A 110 -1.99 -4.52 6.82
C GLN A 110 -1.20 -4.73 5.53
N LEU A 111 -0.98 -5.99 5.14
CA LEU A 111 -0.36 -6.34 3.86
C LEU A 111 -1.17 -5.79 2.68
N ALA A 112 -2.50 -5.89 2.73
CA ALA A 112 -3.37 -5.33 1.70
C ALA A 112 -3.34 -3.79 1.64
N LYS A 113 -3.00 -3.10 2.73
CA LYS A 113 -2.77 -1.64 2.71
C LYS A 113 -1.39 -1.33 2.14
N LEU A 114 -0.37 -2.04 2.60
CA LEU A 114 1.01 -1.83 2.18
C LEU A 114 1.18 -2.09 0.68
N SER A 115 0.58 -3.17 0.16
CA SER A 115 0.61 -3.48 -1.27
C SER A 115 -0.08 -2.42 -2.13
N ARG A 116 -1.14 -1.75 -1.62
CA ARG A 116 -1.77 -0.61 -2.30
C ARG A 116 -0.85 0.60 -2.33
N GLU A 117 -0.18 0.89 -1.23
CA GLU A 117 0.78 1.99 -1.15
C GLU A 117 2.01 1.73 -2.04
N GLU A 118 2.51 0.49 -2.08
CA GLU A 118 3.65 0.07 -2.90
C GLU A 118 3.33 0.08 -4.40
N SER A 119 2.18 -0.46 -4.80
CA SER A 119 1.72 -0.45 -6.20
C SER A 119 1.49 0.95 -6.75
N LEU A 120 1.08 1.89 -5.90
CA LEU A 120 1.03 3.31 -6.24
C LEU A 120 2.44 3.90 -6.33
N ALA A 121 3.32 3.56 -5.40
CA ALA A 121 4.68 4.10 -5.32
C ALA A 121 5.55 3.75 -6.53
N SER A 122 5.33 2.56 -7.12
CA SER A 122 6.07 2.07 -8.28
C SER A 122 5.68 2.75 -9.59
N LEU A 123 4.55 3.46 -9.64
CA LEU A 123 4.10 4.17 -10.84
C LEU A 123 5.09 5.26 -11.24
N ARG A 124 5.30 5.38 -12.56
CA ARG A 124 6.29 6.29 -13.15
C ARG A 124 5.65 7.51 -13.76
N VAL A 125 6.37 8.62 -13.64
CA VAL A 125 5.97 9.93 -14.12
C VAL A 125 7.14 10.67 -14.77
N GLU A 126 6.84 11.46 -15.80
CA GLU A 126 7.77 12.33 -16.52
C GLU A 126 7.67 13.75 -15.96
N LEU A 127 8.78 14.23 -15.39
CA LEU A 127 8.90 15.60 -14.93
C LEU A 127 9.09 16.55 -16.11
N GLY A 128 8.82 17.85 -15.92
CA GLY A 128 8.97 18.88 -16.96
C GLY A 128 10.38 19.00 -17.58
N ASN A 129 11.41 18.41 -16.95
CA ASN A 129 12.77 18.31 -17.48
C ASN A 129 13.04 17.00 -18.27
N LYS A 130 12.00 16.26 -18.65
CA LYS A 130 12.04 14.96 -19.34
C LYS A 130 12.73 13.84 -18.55
N ARG A 131 12.93 14.03 -17.24
CA ARG A 131 13.41 12.95 -16.37
C ARG A 131 12.24 12.07 -15.97
N VAL A 132 12.50 10.77 -15.93
CA VAL A 132 11.56 9.77 -15.44
C VAL A 132 11.87 9.50 -13.97
N ALA A 133 10.86 9.60 -13.11
CA ALA A 133 10.95 9.21 -11.71
C ALA A 133 9.75 8.35 -11.32
N THR A 134 9.90 7.55 -10.27
CA THR A 134 8.76 6.89 -9.63
C THR A 134 8.10 7.83 -8.61
N LEU A 135 6.82 7.60 -8.30
CA LEU A 135 6.16 8.33 -7.21
C LEU A 135 6.86 8.13 -5.86
N GLU A 136 7.48 6.96 -5.65
CA GLU A 136 8.32 6.68 -4.49
C GLU A 136 9.51 7.64 -4.35
N GLN A 137 10.25 7.87 -5.44
CA GLN A 137 11.44 8.75 -5.45
C GLN A 137 11.09 10.21 -5.18
N MET A 138 9.83 10.58 -5.42
CA MET A 138 9.33 11.93 -5.23
C MET A 138 8.76 12.18 -3.82
N ARG A 139 8.72 11.15 -2.96
CA ARG A 139 8.33 11.30 -1.56
C ARG A 139 9.23 12.30 -0.83
N GLY A 140 8.64 13.12 0.04
CA GLY A 140 9.29 14.21 0.78
C GLY A 140 9.56 15.47 -0.06
N SER A 141 9.24 15.46 -1.37
CA SER A 141 9.46 16.60 -2.26
C SER A 141 8.17 17.21 -2.82
N ALA A 142 7.15 16.38 -3.10
CA ALA A 142 5.88 16.83 -3.65
C ALA A 142 4.68 16.01 -3.16
N ARG A 143 3.54 16.67 -2.98
CA ARG A 143 2.21 16.08 -2.75
C ARG A 143 1.54 15.91 -4.10
N PHE A 144 1.30 14.68 -4.54
CA PHE A 144 0.66 14.45 -5.83
C PHE A 144 -0.86 14.50 -5.74
N VAL A 145 -1.50 15.17 -6.69
CA VAL A 145 -2.94 15.08 -6.94
C VAL A 145 -3.14 14.46 -8.31
N ILE A 146 -3.61 13.22 -8.31
CA ILE A 146 -3.88 12.44 -9.52
C ILE A 146 -5.32 12.68 -9.94
N ILE A 147 -5.53 13.05 -11.20
CA ILE A 147 -6.85 13.28 -11.80
C ILE A 147 -7.01 12.23 -12.90
N ALA A 148 -7.97 11.33 -12.75
CA ALA A 148 -8.18 10.24 -13.69
C ALA A 148 -9.59 10.25 -14.27
N GLY A 149 -9.71 10.36 -15.59
CA GLY A 149 -11.02 10.33 -16.25
C GLY A 149 -10.96 10.60 -17.75
N PRO A 150 -12.12 10.82 -18.40
CA PRO A 150 -12.19 11.25 -19.79
C PRO A 150 -11.44 12.57 -20.00
N LYS A 151 -10.97 12.80 -21.23
CA LYS A 151 -10.18 14.00 -21.58
C LYS A 151 -10.86 15.31 -21.16
N SER A 152 -12.16 15.43 -21.43
CA SER A 152 -12.96 16.61 -21.05
C SER A 152 -12.97 16.87 -19.55
N HIS A 153 -13.04 15.81 -18.73
CA HIS A 153 -13.01 15.91 -17.27
C HIS A 153 -11.64 16.36 -16.77
N VAL A 154 -10.56 15.82 -17.34
CA VAL A 154 -9.18 16.16 -16.96
C VAL A 154 -8.87 17.62 -17.30
N ASP A 155 -9.26 18.07 -18.49
CA ASP A 155 -9.05 19.45 -18.95
C ASP A 155 -9.84 20.43 -18.06
N GLN A 156 -11.12 20.13 -17.77
CA GLN A 156 -11.94 20.95 -16.86
C GLN A 156 -11.39 20.98 -15.42
N ALA A 157 -10.89 19.84 -14.91
CA ALA A 157 -10.30 19.78 -13.58
C ALA A 157 -9.04 20.66 -13.49
N LEU A 158 -8.25 20.71 -14.56
CA LEU A 158 -7.06 21.55 -14.66
C LEU A 158 -7.45 23.03 -14.69
N GLU A 159 -8.45 23.42 -15.48
CA GLU A 159 -8.97 24.79 -15.51
C GLU A 159 -9.45 25.26 -14.13
N LEU A 160 -10.19 24.41 -13.42
CA LEU A 160 -10.68 24.69 -12.06
C LEU A 160 -9.56 24.85 -11.01
N SER A 161 -8.36 24.33 -11.30
CA SER A 161 -7.20 24.42 -10.41
C SER A 161 -6.41 25.71 -10.58
N LEU A 162 -6.52 26.39 -11.73
CA LEU A 162 -5.74 27.60 -12.06
C LEU A 162 -5.89 28.73 -11.01
N PRO A 163 -7.09 29.05 -10.48
CA PRO A 163 -7.23 30.08 -9.46
C PRO A 163 -6.47 29.79 -8.15
N PHE A 164 -6.15 28.51 -7.90
CA PHE A 164 -5.46 28.05 -6.70
C PHE A 164 -3.98 27.74 -6.95
N GLN A 165 -3.47 27.94 -8.17
CA GLN A 165 -2.15 27.47 -8.60
C GLN A 165 -1.02 27.92 -7.67
N GLU A 166 -0.93 29.21 -7.36
CA GLU A 166 0.13 29.74 -6.47
C GLU A 166 0.07 29.12 -5.08
N GLN A 167 -1.15 29.03 -4.51
CA GLN A 167 -1.36 28.48 -3.17
C GLN A 167 -1.05 26.98 -3.11
N LEU A 168 -1.36 26.24 -4.18
CA LEU A 168 -1.02 24.82 -4.34
C LEU A 168 0.50 24.62 -4.47
N LEU A 169 1.18 25.47 -5.24
CA LEU A 169 2.63 25.47 -5.41
C LEU A 169 3.37 25.75 -4.10
N GLU A 170 2.93 26.73 -3.32
CA GLU A 170 3.46 27.03 -1.99
C GLU A 170 3.34 25.85 -1.02
N ARG A 171 2.38 24.95 -1.26
CA ARG A 171 2.13 23.72 -0.51
C ARG A 171 2.73 22.49 -1.16
N GLY A 172 3.51 22.67 -2.23
CA GLY A 172 4.24 21.59 -2.89
C GLY A 172 3.32 20.58 -3.55
N VAL A 173 2.14 21.02 -4.00
CA VAL A 173 1.19 20.17 -4.71
C VAL A 173 1.54 20.11 -6.19
N THR A 174 1.60 18.89 -6.71
CA THR A 174 1.93 18.57 -8.10
C THR A 174 0.79 17.77 -8.72
N LEU A 175 0.34 18.15 -9.91
CA LEU A 175 -0.76 17.48 -10.59
C LEU A 175 -0.27 16.37 -11.52
N VAL A 176 -1.02 15.27 -11.54
CA VAL A 176 -0.84 14.16 -12.48
C VAL A 176 -2.15 13.95 -13.26
N PRO A 177 -2.32 14.58 -14.43
CA PRO A 177 -3.45 14.34 -15.29
C PRO A 177 -3.30 12.99 -16.00
N PHE A 178 -4.25 12.08 -15.80
CA PHE A 178 -4.30 10.77 -16.43
C PHE A 178 -5.61 10.60 -17.21
N VAL A 179 -5.52 10.61 -18.53
CA VAL A 179 -6.67 10.36 -19.41
C VAL A 179 -6.94 8.86 -19.47
N THR A 180 -8.12 8.45 -19.02
CA THR A 180 -8.53 7.03 -19.04
C THR A 180 -9.01 6.68 -20.46
N PRO A 181 -8.57 5.55 -21.04
CA PRO A 181 -9.11 5.09 -22.31
C PRO A 181 -10.60 4.74 -22.17
N PRO A 182 -11.42 4.95 -23.22
CA PRO A 182 -12.84 4.61 -23.17
C PRO A 182 -13.01 3.10 -22.98
N ALA A 183 -13.93 2.70 -22.10
CA ALA A 183 -14.18 1.29 -21.73
C ALA A 183 -14.66 0.39 -22.90
N ALA A 184 -14.96 0.96 -24.07
CA ALA A 184 -15.53 0.27 -25.22
C ALA A 184 -14.51 -0.17 -26.29
N SER A 185 -13.21 0.01 -26.08
CA SER A 185 -12.18 -0.45 -27.02
C SER A 185 -11.24 -1.44 -26.34
N THR A 186 -11.63 -2.71 -26.39
CA THR A 186 -10.69 -3.83 -26.37
C THR A 186 -9.90 -3.78 -27.68
N GLU A 187 -8.57 -3.87 -27.55
CA GLU A 187 -7.55 -3.96 -28.60
C GLU A 187 -6.91 -2.65 -29.10
N GLU A 188 -5.59 -2.60 -28.83
CA GLU A 188 -4.53 -1.86 -29.51
C GLU A 188 -4.66 -0.34 -29.66
N SER A 189 -4.07 0.38 -28.68
CA SER A 189 -3.48 1.69 -28.94
C SER A 189 -2.25 1.89 -28.07
N GLN A 190 -1.14 1.33 -28.55
CA GLN A 190 0.17 1.89 -28.27
C GLN A 190 0.14 3.37 -28.69
N SER A 191 0.64 4.25 -27.82
CA SER A 191 0.85 5.68 -28.10
C SER A 191 -0.40 6.52 -28.42
N SER A 192 -1.18 6.86 -27.40
CA SER A 192 -1.63 8.26 -27.28
C SER A 192 -0.94 8.86 -26.06
N SER A 193 0.36 9.12 -26.25
CA SER A 193 1.01 10.19 -25.51
C SER A 193 0.10 11.41 -25.55
N PHE A 194 0.07 12.15 -24.46
CA PHE A 194 -0.46 13.49 -24.37
C PHE A 194 0.30 14.38 -25.38
N GLN A 195 0.02 14.23 -26.68
CA GLN A 195 0.25 15.24 -27.69
C GLN A 195 -0.79 16.32 -27.43
N ALA A 196 -0.59 17.05 -26.33
CA ALA A 196 -0.86 18.46 -26.34
C ALA A 196 -0.06 19.04 -27.51
N GLN A 197 -0.77 19.24 -28.61
CA GLN A 197 -0.53 20.27 -29.61
C GLN A 197 0.93 20.71 -29.69
N LYS A 198 1.64 20.12 -30.66
CA LYS A 198 2.75 20.80 -31.32
C LYS A 198 2.16 21.92 -32.20
N SER A 199 1.45 22.87 -31.58
CA SER A 199 1.11 24.13 -32.20
C SER A 199 2.36 24.99 -32.08
N GLN A 200 2.95 25.24 -33.23
CA GLN A 200 3.95 26.25 -33.50
C GLN A 200 3.46 27.59 -32.92
N ALA A 201 3.88 27.92 -31.70
CA ALA A 201 3.64 29.21 -31.09
C ALA A 201 4.91 29.61 -30.33
N LYS A 202 5.33 30.84 -30.61
CA LYS A 202 6.51 31.53 -30.10
C LYS A 202 6.63 31.47 -28.58
N ASP A 203 7.87 31.64 -28.12
CA ASP A 203 8.27 31.99 -26.76
C ASP A 203 7.13 32.56 -25.90
N ASP A 204 6.70 31.77 -24.91
CA ASP A 204 5.94 32.24 -23.76
C ASP A 204 6.48 31.53 -22.52
N ASP A 205 7.27 32.23 -21.71
CA ASP A 205 7.84 31.77 -20.43
C ASP A 205 6.78 31.23 -19.45
N SER A 206 5.51 31.62 -19.63
CA SER A 206 4.34 31.14 -18.86
C SER A 206 4.03 29.65 -19.09
N ALA A 207 4.14 29.15 -20.32
CA ALA A 207 3.91 27.73 -20.62
C ALA A 207 5.03 26.83 -20.06
N ALA A 208 6.25 27.35 -19.93
CA ALA A 208 7.37 26.66 -19.29
C ALA A 208 7.22 26.60 -17.75
N ALA A 209 6.63 27.63 -17.14
CA ALA A 209 6.31 27.65 -15.70
C ALA A 209 5.13 26.72 -15.35
N ALA A 210 4.08 26.69 -16.19
CA ALA A 210 2.96 25.76 -16.05
C ALA A 210 3.40 24.28 -16.12
N ARG A 211 4.48 23.98 -16.84
CA ARG A 211 5.06 22.62 -16.95
C ARG A 211 5.81 22.14 -15.69
N ARG A 212 6.09 22.99 -14.70
CA ARG A 212 6.88 22.56 -13.51
C ARG A 212 6.06 21.83 -12.46
N TRP A 213 4.77 22.14 -12.36
CA TRP A 213 3.87 21.59 -11.34
C TRP A 213 2.90 20.53 -11.88
N ILE A 214 2.91 20.33 -13.21
CA ILE A 214 2.19 19.26 -13.89
C ILE A 214 3.22 18.22 -14.31
N VAL A 215 2.94 16.96 -13.99
CA VAL A 215 3.82 15.82 -14.30
C VAL A 215 3.01 14.77 -15.04
N LEU A 216 3.58 14.22 -16.11
CA LEU A 216 2.84 13.33 -17.01
C LEU A 216 3.04 11.86 -16.61
N PRO A 217 1.99 11.04 -16.60
CA PRO A 217 2.13 9.60 -16.34
C PRO A 217 2.86 8.91 -17.51
N ILE A 218 3.81 8.03 -17.18
CA ILE A 218 4.51 7.16 -18.14
C ILE A 218 3.99 5.73 -17.95
N TYR A 219 4.00 4.92 -19.01
CA TYR A 219 3.47 3.55 -19.02
C TYR A 219 1.97 3.54 -18.69
N THR A 220 1.18 4.09 -19.60
CA THR A 220 -0.28 4.23 -19.43
C THR A 220 -0.99 2.91 -19.12
N SER A 221 -0.43 1.76 -19.54
CA SER A 221 -0.93 0.42 -19.20
C SER A 221 -0.83 0.11 -17.71
N GLU A 222 0.30 0.43 -17.06
CA GLU A 222 0.50 0.24 -15.61
C GLU A 222 -0.48 1.12 -14.82
N TRP A 223 -0.61 2.39 -15.22
CA TRP A 223 -1.57 3.32 -14.65
C TRP A 223 -3.02 2.85 -14.81
N THR A 224 -3.40 2.36 -15.99
CA THR A 224 -4.75 1.85 -16.25
C THR A 224 -5.05 0.63 -15.37
N LYS A 225 -4.11 -0.32 -15.30
CA LYS A 225 -4.24 -1.53 -14.47
C LYS A 225 -4.36 -1.19 -13.00
N TRP A 226 -3.49 -0.32 -12.50
CA TRP A 226 -3.53 0.11 -11.11
C TRP A 226 -4.87 0.83 -10.81
N LEU A 227 -5.32 1.72 -11.69
CA LEU A 227 -6.57 2.47 -11.51
C LEU A 227 -7.79 1.55 -11.51
N SER A 228 -7.86 0.56 -12.40
CA SER A 228 -8.96 -0.40 -12.45
C SER A 228 -9.00 -1.29 -11.20
N GLU A 229 -7.84 -1.73 -10.71
CA GLU A 229 -7.73 -2.45 -9.44
C GLU A 229 -8.23 -1.60 -8.27
N GLN A 230 -7.86 -0.32 -8.19
CA GLN A 230 -8.34 0.58 -7.14
C GLN A 230 -9.86 0.84 -7.23
N LYS A 231 -10.40 1.06 -8.44
CA LYS A 231 -11.84 1.27 -8.64
C LYS A 231 -12.64 0.02 -8.26
N LYS A 232 -12.15 -1.18 -8.62
CA LYS A 232 -12.76 -2.46 -8.24
C LYS A 232 -12.81 -2.66 -6.73
N ILE A 233 -11.71 -2.35 -6.04
CA ILE A 233 -11.63 -2.41 -4.58
C ILE A 233 -12.60 -1.42 -3.92
N ALA A 234 -12.74 -0.22 -4.47
CA ALA A 234 -13.63 0.83 -3.97
C ALA A 234 -15.10 0.64 -4.40
N ASN A 235 -15.40 -0.39 -5.18
CA ASN A 235 -16.73 -0.64 -5.77
C ASN A 235 -17.24 0.56 -6.60
N ILE A 236 -16.34 1.23 -7.33
CA ILE A 236 -16.63 2.35 -8.22
C ILE A 236 -16.64 1.83 -9.66
N PRO A 237 -17.65 2.16 -10.49
CA PRO A 237 -17.67 1.76 -11.90
C PRO A 237 -16.50 2.40 -12.66
N GLU A 238 -15.94 1.67 -13.63
CA GLU A 238 -14.73 2.09 -14.36
C GLU A 238 -14.90 3.39 -15.14
N ASP A 239 -16.12 3.69 -15.58
CA ASP A 239 -16.47 4.89 -16.36
C ASP A 239 -16.45 6.19 -15.53
N LYS A 240 -16.59 6.09 -14.20
CA LYS A 240 -16.63 7.30 -13.36
C LYS A 240 -15.25 7.94 -13.24
N PRO A 241 -15.12 9.27 -13.44
CA PRO A 241 -13.88 9.97 -13.18
C PRO A 241 -13.59 10.01 -11.68
N VAL A 242 -12.32 9.93 -11.31
CA VAL A 242 -11.89 9.90 -9.91
C VAL A 242 -10.68 10.81 -9.72
N TYR A 243 -10.47 11.23 -8.47
CA TYR A 243 -9.25 11.89 -8.06
C TYR A 243 -8.63 11.20 -6.85
N LEU A 244 -7.33 11.39 -6.71
CA LEU A 244 -6.54 10.94 -5.57
C LEU A 244 -5.64 12.08 -5.12
N SER A 245 -5.56 12.32 -3.82
CA SER A 245 -4.63 13.25 -3.20
C SER A 245 -3.67 12.48 -2.31
N LEU A 246 -2.37 12.71 -2.51
CA LEU A 246 -1.29 12.09 -1.75
C LEU A 246 -0.67 13.08 -0.78
N ARG A 247 -0.18 12.56 0.33
CA ARG A 247 0.72 13.25 1.25
C ARG A 247 2.15 13.28 0.70
N MET A 248 3.02 14.05 1.35
CA MET A 248 4.46 14.07 1.03
C MET A 248 5.12 12.70 1.22
N ASP A 249 4.66 11.89 2.18
CA ASP A 249 5.15 10.52 2.39
C ASP A 249 4.64 9.51 1.33
N GLY A 250 3.83 9.95 0.37
CA GLY A 250 3.25 9.13 -0.69
C GLY A 250 2.02 8.32 -0.28
N ARG A 251 1.53 8.48 0.96
CA ARG A 251 0.28 7.85 1.39
C ARG A 251 -0.93 8.59 0.85
N VAL A 252 -2.02 7.86 0.65
CA VAL A 252 -3.30 8.45 0.22
C VAL A 252 -3.88 9.29 1.35
N ARG A 253 -4.02 10.60 1.11
CA ARG A 253 -4.71 11.54 1.99
C ARG A 253 -6.22 11.46 1.81
N GLY A 254 -6.68 11.48 0.56
CA GLY A 254 -8.09 11.50 0.24
C GLY A 254 -8.33 11.10 -1.21
N SER A 255 -9.44 10.41 -1.45
CA SER A 255 -9.87 9.94 -2.76
C SER A 255 -11.36 10.19 -2.93
N GLY A 256 -11.81 10.36 -4.18
CA GLY A 256 -13.22 10.61 -4.46
C GLY A 256 -13.55 10.51 -5.94
N VAL A 257 -14.86 10.50 -6.22
CA VAL A 257 -15.41 10.55 -7.58
C VAL A 257 -15.58 12.03 -7.99
N GLY A 258 -15.24 12.35 -9.24
CA GLY A 258 -15.39 13.70 -9.79
C GLY A 258 -14.13 14.54 -9.67
N PHE A 259 -14.28 15.80 -9.24
CA PHE A 259 -13.21 16.79 -9.21
C PHE A 259 -12.51 16.84 -7.84
N PRO A 260 -11.20 17.13 -7.81
CA PRO A 260 -10.51 17.41 -6.56
C PRO A 260 -11.10 18.65 -5.86
N PRO A 261 -11.29 18.63 -4.54
CA PRO A 261 -11.76 19.79 -3.79
C PRO A 261 -10.62 20.79 -3.58
N TRP A 262 -10.31 21.59 -4.61
CA TRP A 262 -9.16 22.50 -4.65
C TRP A 262 -9.09 23.45 -3.46
N SER A 263 -10.22 24.06 -3.07
CA SER A 263 -10.30 24.96 -1.91
C SER A 263 -9.96 24.25 -0.60
N ALA A 264 -10.42 23.01 -0.41
CA ALA A 264 -10.13 22.23 0.79
C ALA A 264 -8.66 21.81 0.86
N LEU A 265 -8.05 21.45 -0.28
CA LEU A 265 -6.62 21.12 -0.35
C LEU A 265 -5.76 22.31 0.09
N VAL A 266 -6.08 23.51 -0.40
CA VAL A 266 -5.39 24.74 -0.03
C VAL A 266 -5.59 25.08 1.46
N ALA A 267 -6.79 24.88 2.00
CA ALA A 267 -7.07 25.18 3.40
C ALA A 267 -6.38 24.21 4.38
N GLN A 268 -6.23 22.94 4.00
CA GLN A 268 -5.77 21.89 4.91
C GLN A 268 -4.27 21.59 4.82
N LEU A 269 -3.63 21.84 3.66
CA LEU A 269 -2.23 21.47 3.45
C LEU A 269 -1.28 22.56 3.96
N PRO A 270 -0.24 22.19 4.73
CA PRO A 270 0.75 23.15 5.20
C PRO A 270 1.71 23.56 4.05
N PRO A 271 2.14 24.83 4.01
CA PRO A 271 3.13 25.31 3.05
C PRO A 271 4.49 24.63 3.25
N VAL A 272 5.23 24.40 2.15
CA VAL A 272 6.56 23.75 2.17
C VAL A 272 7.70 24.73 2.46
N SER A 273 7.49 26.03 2.26
CA SER A 273 8.43 27.10 2.60
C SER A 273 8.14 27.61 4.02
N GLY A 274 9.10 27.43 4.94
CA GLY A 274 9.02 27.94 6.32
C GLY A 274 9.76 27.10 7.36
N MET A 275 9.80 27.61 8.61
CA MET A 275 10.49 27.06 9.80
C MET A 275 10.09 25.62 10.19
N TRP A 276 9.16 25.01 9.46
CA TRP A 276 8.56 23.71 9.76
C TRP A 276 8.96 22.59 8.78
N ARG A 277 9.96 22.82 7.94
CA ARG A 277 10.53 21.79 7.05
C ARG A 277 11.18 20.69 7.91
N GLY A 278 10.50 19.54 8.05
CA GLY A 278 11.04 18.32 8.67
C GLY A 278 10.37 17.85 9.95
N ALA A 279 9.75 18.72 10.76
CA ALA A 279 9.12 18.32 12.02
C ALA A 279 7.65 17.86 11.86
N LEU A 280 6.94 18.36 10.85
CA LEU A 280 5.51 18.13 10.63
C LEU A 280 5.19 17.53 9.26
N ASP A 281 6.19 17.13 8.48
CA ASP A 281 6.01 16.62 7.11
C ASP A 281 5.21 15.30 7.06
N GLY A 282 5.19 14.56 8.18
CA GLY A 282 4.32 13.40 8.39
C GLY A 282 2.96 13.71 9.05
N MET A 283 2.75 14.94 9.54
CA MET A 283 1.52 15.43 10.17
C MET A 283 0.69 16.25 9.17
N ASP A 284 0.50 15.73 7.97
CA ASP A 284 -0.55 16.21 7.07
C ASP A 284 -1.89 15.77 7.68
N GLY A 285 -2.48 16.60 8.55
CA GLY A 285 -3.61 16.30 9.46
C GLY A 285 -4.75 15.43 8.89
N ARG A 286 -5.52 14.78 9.77
CA ARG A 286 -6.65 13.90 9.38
C ARG A 286 -7.64 14.64 8.48
N VAL A 287 -8.05 13.96 7.40
CA VAL A 287 -9.30 14.23 6.67
C VAL A 287 -10.50 13.72 7.46
#